data_AF-T1BTT7-F1
#
_entry.id   AF-T1BTT7-F1
#
_cell.length_a   1.000
_cell.length_b   1.000
_cell.length_c   1.000
_cell.angle_alpha   90.00
_cell.angle_beta   90.00
_cell.angle_gamma   90.00
#
_symmetry.space_group_name_H-M   'P 1'
#
loop_
_entity.id
_entity.type
_entity.pdbx_description
1 polymer ?
#
loop_
_entity_poly.entity_id
_entity_poly.type
_entity_poly.pdbx_seq_one_letter_code
_entity_poly.pdbx_strand_id
1 'polypeptide(L)'
;AVRKAPPYRIPLAYLSPRERLQRQRALSVVSETRRGKGSLTKLSRAERISPRTVRRATGTFRKRGWRWVPTKTDRIQRWLRTYEAGRRVEVLIDDSRTAPLLSKYAHAVAEYLVTRDSEVFRP
;
A
#
# COMPACT_ATOMS: atom_id res chain seq x y z
N ALA A 1 23.55 -15.20 3.80
CA ALA A 1 22.48 -16.19 4.01
C ALA A 1 21.32 -15.92 3.05
N VAL A 2 20.90 -16.91 2.24
CA VAL A 2 19.70 -16.78 1.40
C VAL A 2 18.47 -16.74 2.32
N ARG A 3 17.70 -15.65 2.27
CA ARG A 3 16.47 -15.51 3.06
C ARG A 3 15.47 -16.58 2.62
N LYS A 4 15.07 -17.47 3.55
CA LYS A 4 14.09 -18.54 3.29
C LYS A 4 12.65 -18.04 3.07
N ALA A 5 12.31 -16.84 3.59
CA ALA A 5 10.96 -16.28 3.50
C ALA A 5 10.73 -15.50 2.19
N PRO A 6 9.51 -15.56 1.61
CA PRO A 6 9.18 -14.75 0.45
C PRO A 6 9.20 -13.25 0.80
N PRO A 7 9.52 -12.37 -0.17
CA PRO A 7 9.79 -10.96 0.11
C PRO A 7 8.69 -10.26 0.91
N TYR A 8 7.41 -10.55 0.66
CA TYR A 8 6.28 -9.90 1.34
C TYR A 8 6.08 -10.30 2.80
N ARG A 9 6.68 -11.41 3.27
CA ARG A 9 6.60 -11.86 4.68
C ARG A 9 7.72 -11.30 5.55
N ILE A 10 8.73 -10.68 4.97
CA ILE A 10 9.85 -10.12 5.73
C ILE A 10 9.37 -8.83 6.42
N PRO A 11 9.51 -8.70 7.75
CA PRO A 11 9.14 -7.45 8.43
C PRO A 11 9.92 -6.25 7.88
N LEU A 12 9.29 -5.07 7.89
CA LEU A 12 9.87 -3.85 7.30
C LEU A 12 11.22 -3.47 7.92
N ALA A 13 11.39 -3.72 9.22
CA ALA A 13 12.63 -3.46 9.96
C ALA A 13 13.83 -4.17 9.31
N TYR A 14 13.64 -5.38 8.80
CA TYR A 14 14.71 -6.18 8.20
C TYR A 14 14.92 -5.90 6.70
N LEU A 15 14.08 -5.11 6.06
CA LEU A 15 14.30 -4.77 4.65
C LEU A 15 15.41 -3.73 4.49
N SER A 16 16.27 -3.92 3.48
CA SER A 16 17.20 -2.89 3.01
C SER A 16 16.42 -1.68 2.44
N PRO A 17 17.02 -0.49 2.35
CA PRO A 17 16.36 0.70 1.78
C PRO A 17 15.80 0.46 0.38
N ARG A 18 16.53 -0.28 -0.47
CA ARG A 18 16.10 -0.66 -1.81
C ARG A 18 14.87 -1.58 -1.79
N GLU A 19 14.85 -2.57 -0.90
CA GLU A 19 13.69 -3.48 -0.74
C GLU A 19 12.47 -2.73 -0.19
N ARG A 20 12.67 -1.78 0.74
CA ARG A 20 11.59 -0.92 1.26
C ARG A 20 10.96 -0.10 0.15
N LEU A 21 11.78 0.55 -0.68
CA LEU A 21 11.30 1.31 -1.83
C LEU A 21 10.55 0.44 -2.84
N GLN A 22 11.06 -0.76 -3.14
CA GLN A 22 10.39 -1.71 -4.03
C GLN A 22 9.03 -2.15 -3.47
N ARG A 23 8.96 -2.44 -2.16
CA ARG A 23 7.71 -2.79 -1.49
C ARG A 23 6.73 -1.62 -1.53
N GLN A 24 7.18 -0.40 -1.24
CA GLN A 24 6.33 0.79 -1.29
C GLN A 24 5.69 0.98 -2.67
N ARG A 25 6.50 0.95 -3.74
CA ARG A 25 6.00 1.01 -5.13
C ARG A 25 5.05 -0.13 -5.45
N ALA A 26 5.39 -1.35 -5.04
CA ALA A 26 4.53 -2.51 -5.26
C ALA A 26 3.18 -2.40 -4.52
N LEU A 27 3.17 -1.87 -3.30
CA LEU A 27 1.94 -1.61 -2.54
C LEU A 27 1.09 -0.50 -3.16
N SER A 28 1.71 0.55 -3.74
CA SER A 28 1.00 1.56 -4.55
C SER A 28 0.27 0.91 -5.72
N VAL A 29 0.98 0.08 -6.51
CA VAL A 29 0.37 -0.68 -7.62
C VAL A 29 -0.81 -1.53 -7.14
N VAL A 30 -0.65 -2.27 -6.04
CA VAL A 30 -1.73 -3.10 -5.46
C VAL A 30 -2.95 -2.25 -5.09
N SER A 31 -2.75 -1.14 -4.41
CA SER A 31 -3.82 -0.23 -3.99
C SER A 31 -4.61 0.29 -5.19
N GLU A 32 -3.91 0.81 -6.20
CA GLU A 32 -4.55 1.38 -7.39
C GLU A 32 -5.23 0.32 -8.26
N THR A 33 -4.68 -0.90 -8.31
CA THR A 33 -5.33 -2.01 -9.01
C THR A 33 -6.62 -2.43 -8.29
N ARG A 34 -6.62 -2.47 -6.95
CA ARG A 34 -7.83 -2.77 -6.14
C ARG A 34 -8.92 -1.71 -6.31
N ARG A 35 -8.53 -0.44 -6.49
CA ARG A 35 -9.42 0.69 -6.81
C ARG A 35 -9.93 0.70 -8.25
N GLY A 36 -9.53 -0.27 -9.08
CA GLY A 36 -9.96 -0.34 -10.48
C GLY A 36 -9.30 0.68 -11.41
N LYS A 37 -8.25 1.40 -10.97
CA LYS A 37 -7.64 2.48 -11.77
C LYS A 37 -6.81 1.99 -12.98
N GLY A 38 -6.52 0.69 -13.05
CA GLY A 38 -5.79 0.11 -14.18
C GLY A 38 -5.39 -1.34 -13.94
N SER A 39 -4.78 -1.95 -14.96
CA SER A 39 -4.21 -3.29 -14.87
C SER A 39 -2.86 -3.29 -14.14
N LEU A 40 -2.45 -4.46 -13.63
CA LEU A 40 -1.11 -4.65 -13.05
C LEU A 40 -0.02 -4.11 -13.98
N THR A 41 -0.09 -4.40 -15.28
CA THR A 41 0.91 -3.95 -16.26
C THR A 41 0.97 -2.42 -16.39
N LYS A 42 -0.19 -1.77 -16.54
CA LYS A 42 -0.29 -0.32 -16.70
C LYS A 42 0.27 0.40 -15.47
N LEU A 43 -0.16 0.00 -14.28
CA LEU A 43 0.22 0.63 -13.02
C LEU A 43 1.67 0.33 -12.64
N SER A 44 2.18 -0.86 -12.94
CA SER A 44 3.60 -1.19 -12.73
C SER A 44 4.52 -0.29 -13.56
N ARG A 45 4.13 0.01 -14.81
CA ARG A 45 4.88 0.93 -15.68
C ARG A 45 4.90 2.35 -15.11
N ALA A 46 3.76 2.86 -14.64
CA ALA A 46 3.67 4.18 -14.00
C ALA A 46 4.59 4.29 -12.77
N GLU A 47 4.65 3.23 -11.96
CA GLU A 47 5.48 3.15 -10.75
C GLU A 47 6.94 2.73 -11.02
N ARG A 48 7.35 2.61 -12.29
CA ARG A 48 8.70 2.21 -12.70
C ARG A 48 9.17 0.93 -12.00
N ILE A 49 8.30 -0.07 -11.95
CA ILE A 49 8.55 -1.40 -11.35
C ILE A 49 8.04 -2.49 -12.31
N SER A 50 8.68 -3.66 -12.34
CA SER A 50 8.20 -4.73 -13.22
C SER A 50 6.95 -5.42 -12.63
N PRO A 51 5.97 -5.85 -13.44
CA PRO A 51 4.83 -6.64 -12.96
C PRO A 51 5.24 -7.91 -12.21
N ARG A 52 6.36 -8.52 -12.61
CA ARG A 52 6.93 -9.69 -11.91
C ARG A 52 7.44 -9.32 -10.52
N THR A 53 8.12 -8.19 -10.39
CA THR A 53 8.61 -7.68 -9.10
C THR A 53 7.45 -7.39 -8.17
N VAL A 54 6.39 -6.72 -8.65
CA VAL A 54 5.19 -6.46 -7.84
C VAL A 54 4.62 -7.77 -7.28
N ARG A 55 4.39 -8.77 -8.14
CA ARG A 55 3.84 -10.06 -7.71
C ARG A 55 4.74 -10.78 -6.69
N ARG A 56 6.05 -10.74 -6.86
CA ARG A 56 7.00 -11.35 -5.91
C ARG A 56 7.10 -10.58 -4.59
N ALA A 57 7.05 -9.24 -4.67
CA ALA A 57 7.19 -8.35 -3.54
C ALA A 57 5.93 -8.30 -2.66
N THR A 58 4.77 -8.71 -3.18
CA THR A 58 3.50 -8.63 -2.46
C THR A 58 2.79 -9.97 -2.29
N GLY A 59 2.89 -10.90 -3.25
CA GLY A 59 2.10 -12.14 -3.24
C GLY A 59 0.59 -11.91 -3.38
N THR A 60 0.16 -10.70 -3.77
CA THR A 60 -1.26 -10.30 -3.73
C THR A 60 -2.02 -10.45 -5.04
N PHE A 61 -1.44 -11.10 -6.05
CA PHE A 61 -2.09 -11.28 -7.35
C PHE A 61 -2.31 -12.75 -7.66
N ARG A 62 -3.49 -13.06 -8.23
CA ARG A 62 -3.83 -14.38 -8.77
C ARG A 62 -4.12 -14.27 -10.25
N LYS A 63 -3.77 -15.30 -11.01
CA LYS A 63 -4.10 -15.37 -12.43
C LYS A 63 -5.56 -15.79 -12.57
N ARG A 64 -6.33 -15.06 -13.38
CA ARG A 64 -7.71 -15.40 -13.79
C ARG A 64 -7.77 -15.28 -15.31
N GLY A 65 -7.84 -16.42 -15.99
CA GLY A 65 -7.63 -16.48 -17.44
C GLY A 65 -6.28 -15.86 -17.83
N TRP A 66 -6.32 -14.86 -18.71
CA TRP A 66 -5.13 -14.15 -19.20
C TRP A 66 -4.69 -12.96 -18.32
N ARG A 67 -5.45 -12.61 -17.28
CA ARG A 67 -5.22 -11.40 -16.49
C ARG A 67 -4.74 -11.73 -15.08
N TRP A 68 -3.90 -10.85 -14.53
CA TRP A 68 -3.54 -10.86 -13.11
C TRP A 68 -4.49 -9.95 -12.34
N VAL A 69 -5.21 -10.52 -11.37
CA VAL A 69 -6.22 -9.83 -10.57
C VAL A 69 -5.74 -9.74 -9.12
N PRO A 70 -5.86 -8.57 -8.45
CA PRO A 70 -5.48 -8.43 -7.06
C PRO A 70 -6.42 -9.21 -6.14
N THR A 71 -5.86 -9.79 -5.10
CA THR A 71 -6.59 -10.30 -3.93
C THR A 71 -7.20 -9.14 -3.16
N LYS A 72 -8.35 -9.36 -2.50
CA LYS A 72 -9.06 -8.33 -1.74
C LYS A 72 -8.23 -7.77 -0.57
N THR A 73 -7.53 -8.65 0.14
CA THR A 73 -6.76 -8.31 1.34
C THR A 73 -5.37 -8.94 1.32
N ASP A 74 -4.47 -8.42 2.14
CA ASP A 74 -3.14 -8.99 2.34
C ASP A 74 -2.62 -8.71 3.76
N ARG A 75 -1.55 -9.42 4.16
CA ARG A 75 -0.86 -9.28 5.45
C ARG A 75 0.58 -8.79 5.23
N ILE A 76 0.71 -7.62 4.61
CA ILE A 76 2.01 -7.00 4.32
C ILE A 76 2.19 -5.76 5.18
N GLN A 77 3.29 -5.75 5.93
CA GLN A 77 3.70 -4.59 6.71
C GLN A 77 3.93 -3.36 5.83
N ARG A 78 3.36 -2.23 6.23
CA ARG A 78 3.54 -0.92 5.58
C ARG A 78 3.49 0.22 6.59
N TRP A 79 4.25 1.27 6.30
CA TRP A 79 4.11 2.55 6.99
C TRP A 79 2.96 3.34 6.37
N LEU A 80 2.11 3.91 7.22
CA LEU A 80 1.14 4.92 6.82
C LEU A 80 1.37 6.20 7.60
N ARG A 81 1.15 7.33 6.93
CA ARG A 81 1.09 8.64 7.57
C ARG A 81 -0.33 8.88 8.04
N THR A 82 -0.47 9.27 9.28
CA THR A 82 -1.73 9.68 9.89
C THR A 82 -1.49 10.89 10.79
N TYR A 83 -2.54 11.38 11.43
CA TYR A 83 -2.47 12.43 12.44
C TYR A 83 -2.77 11.87 13.83
N GLU A 84 -2.05 12.35 14.83
CA GLU A 84 -2.26 12.04 16.24
C GLU A 84 -1.90 13.28 17.06
N ALA A 85 -2.77 13.69 17.99
CA ALA A 85 -2.58 14.88 18.83
C ALA A 85 -2.16 16.15 18.02
N GLY A 86 -2.77 16.34 16.85
CA GLY A 86 -2.48 17.47 15.96
C GLY A 86 -1.15 17.38 15.19
N ARG A 87 -0.40 16.27 15.30
CA ARG A 87 0.89 16.06 14.62
C ARG A 87 0.81 14.94 13.59
N ARG A 88 1.61 15.04 12.53
CA ARG A 88 1.78 13.95 11.57
C ARG A 88 2.66 12.86 12.19
N VAL A 89 2.19 11.63 12.19
CA VAL A 89 2.91 10.45 12.68
C VAL A 89 2.95 9.35 11.61
N GLU A 90 4.01 8.55 11.62
CA GLU A 90 4.11 7.35 10.80
C GLU A 90 3.82 6.12 11.67
N VAL A 91 2.81 5.35 11.28
CA VAL A 91 2.38 4.14 11.98
C VAL A 91 2.66 2.91 11.13
N LEU A 92 3.19 1.87 11.77
CA LEU A 92 3.38 0.56 11.14
C LEU A 92 2.08 -0.22 11.26
N ILE A 93 1.55 -0.68 10.14
CA ILE A 93 0.42 -1.61 10.11
C ILE A 93 0.80 -2.91 9.44
N ASP A 94 0.21 -4.01 9.89
CA ASP A 94 0.56 -5.36 9.43
C ASP A 94 -0.28 -5.85 8.23
N ASP A 95 -1.38 -5.18 7.93
CA ASP A 95 -2.31 -5.63 6.91
C ASP A 95 -3.00 -4.50 6.12
N SER A 96 -3.76 -4.88 5.10
CA SER A 96 -4.48 -3.94 4.25
C SER A 96 -5.88 -3.56 4.76
N ARG A 97 -6.33 -4.08 5.90
CA ARG A 97 -7.70 -3.90 6.40
C ARG A 97 -7.84 -2.60 7.19
N THR A 98 -6.81 -2.26 7.96
CA THR A 98 -6.75 -0.98 8.71
C THR A 98 -6.30 0.18 7.83
N ALA A 99 -5.66 -0.11 6.69
CA ALA A 99 -5.10 0.90 5.81
C ALA A 99 -6.12 1.93 5.26
N PRO A 100 -7.33 1.51 4.80
CA PRO A 100 -8.33 2.45 4.29
C PRO A 100 -8.83 3.40 5.38
N LEU A 101 -9.01 2.93 6.61
CA LEU A 101 -9.48 3.75 7.73
C LEU A 101 -8.48 4.88 8.02
N LEU A 102 -7.20 4.53 8.19
CA LEU A 102 -6.14 5.52 8.43
C LEU A 102 -5.98 6.49 7.25
N SER A 103 -6.11 6.00 6.02
CA SER A 103 -6.03 6.85 4.82
C SER A 103 -7.21 7.81 4.70
N LYS A 104 -8.44 7.36 5.00
CA LYS A 104 -9.64 8.21 5.03
C LYS A 104 -9.50 9.31 6.08
N TYR A 105 -9.10 8.94 7.29
CA TYR A 105 -8.87 9.92 8.36
C TYR A 105 -7.78 10.92 7.99
N ALA A 106 -6.62 10.47 7.48
CA ALA A 106 -5.55 11.36 7.06
C ALA A 106 -5.98 12.32 5.94
N HIS A 107 -6.84 11.87 5.03
CA HIS A 107 -7.42 12.72 3.99
C HIS A 107 -8.37 13.77 4.58
N ALA A 108 -9.31 13.36 5.44
CA ALA A 108 -10.25 14.26 6.11
C ALA A 108 -9.52 15.34 6.91
N VAL A 109 -8.48 14.98 7.67
CA VAL A 109 -7.65 15.96 8.39
C VAL A 109 -6.93 16.89 7.40
N ALA A 110 -6.33 16.37 6.33
CA ALA A 110 -5.64 17.21 5.35
C ALA A 110 -6.59 18.21 4.69
N GLU A 111 -7.81 17.79 4.38
CA GLU A 111 -8.86 18.62 3.78
C GLU A 111 -9.35 19.69 4.77
N TYR A 112 -9.68 19.30 6.00
CA TYR A 112 -10.07 20.22 7.07
C TYR A 112 -9.01 21.31 7.32
N LEU A 113 -7.72 20.97 7.29
CA LEU A 113 -6.64 21.94 7.48
C LEU A 113 -6.62 23.03 6.38
N VAL A 114 -7.15 22.73 5.20
CA VAL A 114 -7.25 23.67 4.07
C VAL A 114 -8.60 24.40 4.08
N THR A 115 -9.71 23.67 4.19
CA THR A 115 -11.07 24.21 4.01
C THR A 115 -11.69 24.74 5.28
N ARG A 116 -11.23 24.27 6.45
CA ARG A 116 -11.85 24.46 7.77
C ARG A 116 -13.27 23.89 7.88
N ASP A 117 -13.65 23.01 6.96
CA ASP A 117 -14.96 22.37 6.93
C ASP A 117 -14.96 21.09 7.75
N SER A 118 -15.69 21.05 8.87
CA SER A 118 -15.78 19.85 9.72
C SER A 118 -16.63 18.73 9.12
N GLU A 119 -17.38 18.99 8.06
CA GLU A 119 -18.22 17.99 7.38
C GLU A 119 -17.40 16.85 6.77
N VAL A 120 -16.12 17.09 6.47
CA VAL A 120 -15.18 16.10 5.93
C VAL A 120 -14.94 14.89 6.84
N PHE A 121 -15.32 14.97 8.12
CA PHE A 121 -15.23 13.87 9.08
C PHE A 121 -16.50 13.02 9.17
N ARG A 122 -17.57 13.34 8.43
CA ARG A 122 -18.79 12.53 8.44
C ARG A 122 -18.54 11.14 7.78
N PRO A 123 -19.19 10.06 8.26
CA PRO A 123 -18.94 8.68 7.82
C PRO A 123 -19.18 8.39 6.34
#